data_AF-A0A1J7K5L9-F1
#
_entry.id   AF-A0A1J7K5L9-F1
#
_cell.length_a   1.000
_cell.length_b   1.000
_cell.length_c   1.000
_cell.angle_alpha   90.00
_cell.angle_beta   90.00
_cell.angle_gamma   90.00
#
_symmetry.space_group_name_H-M   'P 1'
#
loop_
_entity.id
_entity.type
_entity.pdbx_description
1 polymer ?
#
loop_
_entity_poly.entity_id
_entity_poly.type
_entity_poly.pdbx_seq_one_letter_code
_entity_poly.pdbx_strand_id
1 'polypeptide(L)'
;MSTGEFESLRVIYEASPGYCPKPFAHDRYARQEPETYFLLMEFREFGKVPAEPKALGKSLADMHKASQSPTGKFGFHVQTCYSRIVQDVDHWDESWCAVFKRHLARFVEHGNEILKWPEWDVVAACTLEKVVPRLLLPLQEEGRTIKPCLCHGDCWDGNTAMDMRTGKAMIFDVCTFYTHNEYDIGNWRAPRHRLSNKAYVKAYKNCYRMSEPVNDWDDRNRLYSLPYNIASACYVPGSDQRPVIYKDMEFLCKKLYPEYLEEKMQELRDRQKAAGIALAEPVEAPHANGGADDEDEEEEEEEEEEEEEL
;
A
#
# COMPACT_ATOMS: atom_id res chain seq x y z
N MET A 1 -15.75 -1.39 10.67
CA MET A 1 -15.39 0.01 10.32
C MET A 1 -15.26 0.89 11.56
N SER A 2 -16.35 1.35 12.19
CA SER A 2 -16.29 2.31 13.34
C SER A 2 -15.28 1.94 14.45
N THR A 3 -15.33 0.72 14.99
CA THR A 3 -14.36 0.26 16.02
C THR A 3 -12.91 0.24 15.52
N GLY A 4 -12.68 -0.22 14.28
CA GLY A 4 -11.35 -0.32 13.70
C GLY A 4 -10.71 1.06 13.48
N GLU A 5 -11.49 2.02 13.00
CA GLU A 5 -11.04 3.41 12.80
C GLU A 5 -10.80 4.12 14.14
N PHE A 6 -11.70 3.94 15.13
CA PHE A 6 -11.49 4.48 16.47
C PHE A 6 -10.18 3.99 17.10
N GLU A 7 -9.94 2.67 17.08
CA GLU A 7 -8.73 2.08 17.63
C GLU A 7 -7.48 2.51 16.84
N SER A 8 -7.59 2.67 15.53
CA SER A 8 -6.51 3.21 14.67
C SER A 8 -6.13 4.64 15.06
N LEU A 9 -7.12 5.54 15.17
CA LEU A 9 -6.91 6.91 15.63
C LEU A 9 -6.32 6.94 17.04
N ARG A 10 -6.78 6.06 17.94
CA ARG A 10 -6.34 6.03 19.34
C ARG A 10 -4.85 5.73 19.43
N VAL A 11 -4.39 4.66 18.77
CA VAL A 11 -2.98 4.26 18.81
C VAL A 11 -2.08 5.25 18.07
N ILE A 12 -2.54 5.85 16.96
CA ILE A 12 -1.79 6.90 16.28
C ILE A 12 -1.67 8.14 17.17
N TYR A 13 -2.76 8.57 17.81
CA TYR A 13 -2.74 9.75 18.68
C TYR A 13 -1.84 9.55 19.90
N GLU A 14 -1.80 8.34 20.47
CA GLU A 14 -0.87 7.96 21.55
C GLU A 14 0.59 8.02 21.09
N ALA A 15 0.90 7.52 19.89
CA ALA A 15 2.27 7.49 19.35
C ALA A 15 2.75 8.84 18.78
N SER A 16 1.83 9.64 18.23
CA SER A 16 2.11 10.92 17.57
C SER A 16 1.01 11.96 17.85
N PRO A 17 0.99 12.54 19.07
CA PRO A 17 -0.06 13.47 19.47
C PRO A 17 -0.18 14.67 18.54
N GLY A 18 -1.39 14.91 18.05
CA GLY A 18 -1.72 16.02 17.16
C GLY A 18 -1.48 15.77 15.67
N TYR A 19 -0.98 14.59 15.28
CA TYR A 19 -0.86 14.20 13.86
C TYR A 19 -2.17 13.65 13.28
N CYS A 20 -3.09 13.18 14.12
CA CYS A 20 -4.46 12.82 13.73
C CYS A 20 -5.47 13.47 14.71
N PRO A 21 -6.76 13.54 14.35
CA PRO A 21 -7.82 13.94 15.27
C PRO A 21 -7.86 13.04 16.51
N LYS A 22 -8.00 13.63 17.70
CA LYS A 22 -8.20 12.85 18.93
C LYS A 22 -9.53 12.10 18.88
N PRO A 23 -9.57 10.76 18.97
CA PRO A 23 -10.84 10.04 19.09
C PRO A 23 -11.41 10.18 20.51
N PHE A 24 -12.73 10.26 20.63
CA PHE A 24 -13.44 10.44 21.91
C PHE A 24 -14.36 9.27 22.23
N ALA A 25 -15.15 8.80 21.26
CA ALA A 25 -16.08 7.69 21.47
C ALA A 25 -16.45 7.04 20.14
N HIS A 26 -16.85 5.77 20.20
CA HIS A 26 -17.50 5.08 19.10
C HIS A 26 -18.49 4.07 19.70
N ASP A 27 -19.65 3.87 19.06
CA ASP A 27 -20.60 2.84 19.48
C ASP A 27 -21.66 2.58 18.39
N ARG A 28 -22.51 1.59 18.61
CA ARG A 28 -23.72 1.30 17.85
C ARG A 28 -24.92 2.06 18.44
N TYR A 29 -25.77 2.64 17.59
CA TYR A 29 -27.04 3.20 18.05
C TYR A 29 -27.99 2.10 18.55
N ALA A 30 -28.64 2.31 19.70
CA ALA A 30 -29.37 1.27 20.41
C ALA A 30 -30.59 0.70 19.67
N ARG A 31 -31.22 1.46 18.76
CA ARG A 31 -32.50 1.12 18.12
C ARG A 31 -32.69 1.81 16.76
N GLN A 32 -31.78 1.56 15.82
CA GLN A 32 -31.87 2.10 14.46
C GLN A 32 -31.80 0.96 13.45
N GLU A 33 -32.74 0.96 12.50
CA GLU A 33 -32.74 0.09 11.34
C GLU A 33 -32.61 0.97 10.08
N PRO A 34 -31.58 0.77 9.23
CA PRO A 34 -30.52 -0.24 9.36
C PRO A 34 -29.57 0.04 10.54
N GLU A 35 -28.82 -1.00 10.96
CA GLU A 35 -27.78 -0.86 11.98
C GLU A 35 -26.88 0.34 11.66
N THR A 36 -26.76 1.23 12.64
CA THR A 36 -26.04 2.49 12.49
C THR A 36 -25.02 2.62 13.62
N TYR A 37 -23.83 3.11 13.28
CA TYR A 37 -22.71 3.31 14.19
C TYR A 37 -22.27 4.77 14.16
N PHE A 38 -21.59 5.23 15.19
CA PHE A 38 -20.95 6.55 15.20
C PHE A 38 -19.48 6.46 15.60
N LEU A 39 -18.74 7.49 15.21
CA LEU A 39 -17.41 7.83 15.68
C LEU A 39 -17.43 9.32 16.04
N LEU A 40 -16.97 9.65 17.24
CA LEU A 40 -16.84 11.00 17.75
C LEU A 40 -15.36 11.29 17.96
N MET A 41 -14.84 12.33 17.34
CA MET A 41 -13.44 12.72 17.37
C MET A 41 -13.27 14.24 17.32
N GLU A 42 -12.04 14.72 17.52
CA GLU A 42 -11.68 16.13 17.48
C GLU A 42 -12.04 16.76 16.13
N PHE A 43 -12.74 17.89 16.16
CA PHE A 43 -12.91 18.70 14.97
C PHE A 43 -11.60 19.43 14.65
N ARG A 44 -11.10 19.25 13.43
CA ARG A 44 -9.91 19.92 12.89
C ARG A 44 -10.28 20.68 11.63
N GLU A 45 -9.84 21.92 11.53
CA GLU A 45 -10.06 22.74 10.34
C GLU A 45 -8.96 22.48 9.32
N PHE A 46 -9.37 22.16 8.09
CA PHE A 46 -8.44 21.83 7.02
C PHE A 46 -7.92 23.10 6.37
N GLY A 47 -6.59 23.19 6.23
CA GLY A 47 -5.93 24.13 5.36
C GLY A 47 -5.75 23.52 3.96
N LYS A 48 -4.50 23.43 3.50
CA LYS A 48 -4.16 22.83 2.21
C LYS A 48 -4.39 21.32 2.20
N VAL A 49 -4.99 20.80 1.13
CA VAL A 49 -5.27 19.38 0.90
C VAL A 49 -4.74 18.97 -0.50
N PRO A 50 -3.81 18.01 -0.62
CA PRO A 50 -3.18 17.25 0.46
C PRO A 50 -2.25 18.10 1.34
N ALA A 51 -1.76 17.50 2.43
CA ALA A 51 -0.63 18.04 3.19
C ALA A 51 0.59 18.29 2.29
N GLU A 52 1.45 19.24 2.65
CA GLU A 52 2.62 19.57 1.83
C GLU A 52 3.69 18.47 1.89
N PRO A 53 4.44 18.21 0.79
CA PRO A 53 5.37 17.07 0.71
C PRO A 53 6.35 16.97 1.88
N LYS A 54 7.06 18.07 2.20
CA LYS A 54 8.04 18.10 3.31
C LYS A 54 7.37 17.86 4.67
N ALA A 55 6.20 18.45 4.91
CA ALA A 55 5.48 18.31 6.16
C ALA A 55 4.93 16.89 6.33
N LEU A 56 4.28 16.36 5.28
CA LEU A 56 3.72 15.01 5.27
C LEU A 56 4.82 13.95 5.40
N GLY A 57 5.85 14.02 4.56
CA GLY A 57 6.96 13.06 4.57
C GLY A 57 7.65 13.00 5.93
N LYS A 58 7.91 14.18 6.54
CA LYS A 58 8.49 14.23 7.88
C LYS A 58 7.56 13.65 8.95
N SER A 59 6.30 14.10 9.02
CA SER A 59 5.38 13.67 10.08
C SER A 59 5.01 12.19 9.96
N LEU A 60 4.90 11.65 8.75
CA LEU A 60 4.69 10.22 8.51
C LEU A 60 5.90 9.40 8.97
N ALA A 61 7.12 9.81 8.61
CA ALA A 61 8.34 9.17 9.07
C ALA A 61 8.51 9.25 10.60
N ASP A 62 8.18 10.39 11.22
CA ASP A 62 8.20 10.55 12.68
C ASP A 62 7.24 9.55 13.36
N MET A 63 6.01 9.38 12.85
CA MET A 63 5.06 8.39 13.35
C MET A 63 5.58 6.95 13.21
N HIS A 64 6.12 6.59 12.05
CA HIS A 64 6.71 5.27 11.82
C HIS A 64 7.87 4.99 12.80
N LYS A 65 8.71 5.99 13.07
CA LYS A 65 9.83 5.87 14.03
C LYS A 65 9.39 5.86 15.49
N ALA A 66 8.39 6.65 15.87
CA ALA A 66 7.95 6.78 17.26
C ALA A 66 7.05 5.63 17.74
N SER A 67 6.23 5.08 16.85
CA SER A 67 5.28 4.01 17.19
C SER A 67 5.98 2.75 17.70
N GLN A 68 5.35 2.02 18.62
CA GLN A 68 5.87 0.76 19.14
C GLN A 68 4.76 -0.28 19.12
N SER A 69 5.03 -1.45 18.53
CA SER A 69 4.11 -2.58 18.58
C SER A 69 3.99 -3.07 20.02
N PRO A 70 2.78 -3.22 20.57
CA PRO A 70 2.59 -3.68 21.95
C PRO A 70 3.08 -5.12 22.18
N THR A 71 3.26 -5.88 21.09
CA THR A 71 3.76 -7.27 21.12
C THR A 71 5.17 -7.40 20.54
N GLY A 72 5.72 -6.33 19.95
CA GLY A 72 6.92 -6.39 19.12
C GLY A 72 6.73 -7.10 17.77
N LYS A 73 5.48 -7.44 17.39
CA LYS A 73 5.12 -8.17 16.17
C LYS A 73 4.31 -7.32 15.19
N PHE A 74 4.16 -7.79 13.95
CA PHE A 74 3.28 -7.20 12.94
C PHE A 74 1.82 -7.63 13.18
N GLY A 75 0.88 -6.78 12.81
CA GLY A 75 -0.56 -7.02 12.99
C GLY A 75 -1.30 -5.97 13.81
N PHE A 76 -2.49 -6.29 14.28
CA PHE A 76 -3.35 -5.42 15.07
C PHE A 76 -4.25 -6.20 16.03
N HIS A 77 -4.76 -5.53 17.06
CA HIS A 77 -5.62 -6.16 18.08
C HIS A 77 -7.10 -6.21 17.70
N VAL A 78 -7.51 -5.48 16.66
CA VAL A 78 -8.88 -5.47 16.13
C VAL A 78 -8.87 -5.50 14.61
N GLN A 79 -10.00 -5.87 14.02
CA GLN A 79 -10.19 -5.76 12.58
C GLN A 79 -10.27 -4.30 12.15
N THR A 80 -9.52 -3.95 11.12
CA THR A 80 -9.64 -2.68 10.39
C THR A 80 -10.16 -2.94 8.98
N CYS A 81 -10.66 -1.90 8.31
CA CYS A 81 -11.22 -2.02 6.98
C CYS A 81 -10.58 -1.02 6.05
N TYR A 82 -10.17 -1.47 4.87
CA TYR A 82 -9.82 -0.60 3.76
C TYR A 82 -11.00 -0.56 2.80
N SER A 83 -11.63 0.60 2.62
CA SER A 83 -12.90 0.70 1.89
C SER A 83 -13.93 -0.31 2.46
N ARG A 84 -14.40 -1.27 1.66
CA ARG A 84 -15.34 -2.34 2.08
C ARG A 84 -14.67 -3.66 2.43
N ILE A 85 -13.34 -3.74 2.38
CA ILE A 85 -12.57 -4.96 2.63
C ILE A 85 -12.13 -4.98 4.09
N VAL A 86 -12.53 -6.00 4.83
CA VAL A 86 -11.94 -6.28 6.16
C VAL A 86 -10.52 -6.78 5.94
N GLN A 87 -9.53 -6.10 6.53
CA GLN A 87 -8.12 -6.45 6.41
C GLN A 87 -7.83 -7.69 7.29
N ASP A 88 -7.16 -8.70 6.74
CA ASP A 88 -6.72 -9.88 7.51
C ASP A 88 -5.42 -9.53 8.27
N VAL A 89 -5.57 -8.77 9.35
CA VAL A 89 -4.48 -8.19 10.15
C VAL A 89 -4.73 -8.25 11.66
N ASP A 90 -5.88 -8.78 12.09
CA ASP A 90 -6.29 -8.93 13.50
C ASP A 90 -5.61 -10.12 14.20
N HIS A 91 -4.34 -10.34 13.89
CA HIS A 91 -3.49 -11.39 14.42
C HIS A 91 -2.06 -10.87 14.55
N TRP A 92 -1.21 -11.55 15.33
CA TRP A 92 0.17 -11.13 15.54
C TRP A 92 1.16 -12.15 14.99
N ASP A 93 2.11 -11.70 14.17
CA ASP A 93 3.18 -12.55 13.62
C ASP A 93 4.52 -11.79 13.55
N GLU A 94 5.62 -12.51 13.73
CA GLU A 94 6.97 -11.97 13.63
C GLU A 94 7.40 -11.78 12.16
N SER A 95 6.82 -12.53 11.23
CA SER A 95 7.11 -12.42 9.80
C SER A 95 6.19 -11.42 9.12
N TRP A 96 6.76 -10.30 8.66
CA TRP A 96 6.04 -9.35 7.82
C TRP A 96 5.57 -9.99 6.51
N CYS A 97 6.39 -10.87 5.92
CA CYS A 97 6.02 -11.62 4.73
C CYS A 97 4.73 -12.44 4.96
N ALA A 98 4.59 -13.10 6.12
CA ALA A 98 3.40 -13.88 6.42
C ALA A 98 2.15 -12.99 6.58
N VAL A 99 2.25 -11.89 7.34
CA VAL A 99 1.13 -10.94 7.52
C VAL A 99 0.73 -10.32 6.20
N PHE A 100 1.68 -9.78 5.42
CA PHE A 100 1.38 -9.14 4.15
C PHE A 100 0.79 -10.12 3.13
N LYS A 101 1.25 -11.38 3.10
CA LYS A 101 0.68 -12.40 2.21
C LYS A 101 -0.79 -12.65 2.51
N ARG A 102 -1.16 -12.80 3.78
CA ARG A 102 -2.56 -12.99 4.21
C ARG A 102 -3.42 -11.76 3.89
N HIS A 103 -2.89 -10.59 4.21
CA HIS A 103 -3.50 -9.31 3.88
C HIS A 103 -3.76 -9.18 2.38
N LEU A 104 -2.75 -9.33 1.52
CA LEU A 104 -2.90 -9.25 0.07
C LEU A 104 -3.84 -10.34 -0.48
N ALA A 105 -3.78 -11.57 0.04
CA ALA A 105 -4.67 -12.65 -0.37
C ALA A 105 -6.15 -12.27 -0.18
N ARG A 106 -6.48 -11.61 0.94
CA ARG A 106 -7.84 -11.10 1.17
C ARG A 106 -8.31 -10.12 0.10
N PHE A 107 -7.41 -9.25 -0.39
CA PHE A 107 -7.74 -8.31 -1.47
C PHE A 107 -7.88 -9.03 -2.80
N VAL A 108 -6.98 -9.98 -3.10
CA VAL A 108 -7.06 -10.83 -4.30
C VAL A 108 -8.37 -11.61 -4.36
N GLU A 109 -8.88 -12.12 -3.23
CA GLU A 109 -10.18 -12.78 -3.15
C GLU A 109 -11.33 -11.88 -3.64
N HIS A 110 -11.36 -10.60 -3.22
CA HIS A 110 -12.30 -9.62 -3.76
C HIS A 110 -12.03 -9.33 -5.24
N GLY A 111 -10.75 -9.27 -5.63
CA GLY A 111 -10.32 -9.13 -7.02
C GLY A 111 -10.86 -10.23 -7.93
N ASN A 112 -11.00 -11.47 -7.47
CA ASN A 112 -11.51 -12.60 -8.27
C ASN A 112 -12.91 -12.34 -8.87
N GLU A 113 -13.73 -11.52 -8.22
CA GLU A 113 -15.08 -11.22 -8.70
C GLU A 113 -15.09 -10.28 -9.90
N ILE A 114 -14.05 -9.45 -10.05
CA ILE A 114 -13.99 -8.38 -11.04
C ILE A 114 -12.82 -8.52 -12.04
N LEU A 115 -11.69 -9.07 -11.62
CA LEU A 115 -10.45 -9.25 -12.38
C LEU A 115 -10.48 -10.60 -13.10
N LYS A 116 -11.38 -10.74 -14.08
CA LYS A 116 -11.65 -12.01 -14.78
C LYS A 116 -10.78 -12.24 -16.03
N TRP A 117 -9.51 -11.84 -16.02
CA TRP A 117 -8.63 -12.22 -17.13
C TRP A 117 -8.36 -13.73 -17.10
N PRO A 118 -8.23 -14.39 -18.25
CA PRO A 118 -7.93 -15.83 -18.28
C PRO A 118 -6.68 -16.21 -17.47
N GLU A 119 -5.69 -15.33 -17.44
CA GLU A 119 -4.40 -15.50 -16.78
C GLU A 119 -4.41 -15.08 -15.30
N TRP A 120 -5.51 -14.49 -14.82
CA TRP A 120 -5.59 -13.90 -13.48
C TRP A 120 -5.17 -14.87 -12.38
N ASP A 121 -5.72 -16.09 -12.38
CA ASP A 121 -5.41 -17.08 -11.35
C ASP A 121 -3.91 -17.46 -11.33
N VAL A 122 -3.28 -17.52 -12.51
CA VAL A 122 -1.85 -17.81 -12.64
C VAL A 122 -1.01 -16.68 -12.06
N VAL A 123 -1.32 -15.44 -12.45
CA VAL A 123 -0.59 -14.24 -12.01
C VAL A 123 -0.80 -13.97 -10.52
N ALA A 124 -2.02 -14.15 -10.03
CA ALA A 124 -2.36 -14.03 -8.61
C ALA A 124 -1.64 -15.07 -7.75
N ALA A 125 -1.66 -16.35 -8.16
CA ALA A 125 -0.93 -17.39 -7.47
C ALA A 125 0.59 -17.15 -7.48
N CYS A 126 1.16 -16.78 -8.63
CA CYS A 126 2.59 -16.45 -8.70
C CYS A 126 2.95 -15.25 -7.81
N THR A 127 2.09 -14.22 -7.77
CA THR A 127 2.30 -13.05 -6.90
C THR A 127 2.33 -13.46 -5.42
N LEU A 128 1.32 -14.18 -4.94
CA LEU A 128 1.21 -14.59 -3.54
C LEU A 128 2.25 -15.63 -3.12
N GLU A 129 2.54 -16.60 -3.98
CA GLU A 129 3.38 -17.76 -3.63
C GLU A 129 4.86 -17.58 -3.97
N LYS A 130 5.21 -16.66 -4.89
CA LYS A 130 6.59 -16.44 -5.34
C LYS A 130 7.06 -15.02 -5.09
N VAL A 131 6.36 -14.03 -5.63
CA VAL A 131 6.79 -12.61 -5.56
C VAL A 131 6.80 -12.10 -4.12
N VAL A 132 5.74 -12.33 -3.35
CA VAL A 132 5.65 -11.88 -1.95
C VAL A 132 6.82 -12.42 -1.11
N PRO A 133 7.09 -13.75 -1.06
CA PRO A 133 8.26 -14.27 -0.37
C PRO A 133 9.59 -13.67 -0.86
N ARG A 134 9.80 -13.58 -2.18
CA ARG A 134 11.06 -13.08 -2.74
C ARG A 134 11.36 -11.65 -2.32
N LEU A 135 10.36 -10.78 -2.29
CA LEU A 135 10.55 -9.36 -1.97
C LEU A 135 10.54 -9.08 -0.47
N LEU A 136 9.84 -9.89 0.33
CA LEU A 136 9.58 -9.56 1.74
C LEU A 136 10.39 -10.39 2.74
N LEU A 137 10.77 -11.64 2.43
CA LEU A 137 11.65 -12.41 3.32
C LEU A 137 13.03 -11.76 3.50
N PRO A 138 13.68 -11.20 2.46
CA PRO A 138 14.98 -10.56 2.61
C PRO A 138 14.99 -9.42 3.65
N LEU A 139 13.86 -8.74 3.89
CA LEU A 139 13.78 -7.69 4.92
C LEU A 139 14.13 -8.18 6.34
N GLN A 140 14.02 -9.49 6.60
CA GLN A 140 14.22 -10.12 7.90
C GLN A 140 15.22 -11.30 7.85
N GLU A 141 15.95 -11.47 6.74
CA GLU A 141 16.95 -12.53 6.56
C GLU A 141 18.38 -11.97 6.60
N GLU A 142 19.37 -12.86 6.67
CA GLU A 142 20.79 -12.47 6.66
C GLU A 142 21.17 -11.46 7.76
N GLY A 143 20.50 -11.57 8.92
CA GLY A 143 20.71 -10.68 10.08
C GLY A 143 20.00 -9.32 9.97
N ARG A 144 19.24 -9.07 8.91
CA ARG A 144 18.40 -7.87 8.78
C ARG A 144 17.18 -7.97 9.67
N THR A 145 16.70 -6.81 10.10
CA THR A 145 15.47 -6.67 10.87
C THR A 145 14.72 -5.45 10.40
N ILE A 146 13.39 -5.56 10.39
CA ILE A 146 12.49 -4.42 10.20
C ILE A 146 11.63 -4.27 11.45
N LYS A 147 11.34 -3.03 11.79
CA LYS A 147 10.51 -2.68 12.94
C LYS A 147 9.03 -2.70 12.54
N PRO A 148 8.15 -3.42 13.26
CA PRO A 148 6.72 -3.22 13.15
C PRO A 148 6.36 -1.81 13.63
N CYS A 149 5.87 -0.98 12.72
CA CYS A 149 5.50 0.41 12.98
C CYS A 149 4.04 0.65 12.60
N LEU A 150 3.39 1.61 13.27
CA LEU A 150 2.04 2.03 12.87
C LEU A 150 2.13 2.67 11.48
N CYS A 151 1.33 2.18 10.55
CA CYS A 151 1.04 2.84 9.28
C CYS A 151 -0.38 3.41 9.27
N HIS A 152 -0.62 4.44 8.47
CA HIS A 152 -1.96 4.97 8.21
C HIS A 152 -2.87 3.92 7.59
N GLY A 153 -2.37 3.14 6.63
CA GLY A 153 -3.12 2.11 5.91
C GLY A 153 -4.01 2.61 4.78
N ASP A 154 -4.17 3.93 4.59
CA ASP A 154 -4.87 4.55 3.45
C ASP A 154 -4.34 5.98 3.22
N CYS A 155 -3.02 6.14 3.16
CA CYS A 155 -2.39 7.45 3.04
C CYS A 155 -2.45 7.95 1.58
N TRP A 156 -3.50 8.66 1.21
CA TRP A 156 -3.66 9.28 -0.13
C TRP A 156 -4.09 10.74 -0.05
N ASP A 157 -4.22 11.41 -1.20
CA ASP A 157 -4.58 12.82 -1.32
C ASP A 157 -5.73 13.27 -0.42
N GLY A 158 -6.79 12.45 -0.37
CA GLY A 158 -8.03 12.76 0.32
C GLY A 158 -7.92 12.67 1.84
N ASN A 159 -6.90 11.98 2.36
CA ASN A 159 -6.76 11.62 3.78
C ASN A 159 -5.60 12.35 4.46
N THR A 160 -5.05 13.38 3.81
CA THR A 160 -3.97 14.20 4.35
C THR A 160 -4.29 15.68 4.19
N ALA A 161 -3.95 16.49 5.19
CA ALA A 161 -4.14 17.94 5.12
C ALA A 161 -3.10 18.68 5.95
N MET A 162 -2.90 19.95 5.65
CA MET A 162 -2.31 20.88 6.61
C MET A 162 -3.40 21.28 7.61
N ASP A 163 -3.13 21.15 8.89
CA ASP A 163 -4.00 21.66 9.94
C ASP A 163 -3.97 23.18 9.94
N MET A 164 -5.12 23.82 9.74
CA MET A 164 -5.19 25.28 9.60
C MET A 164 -4.70 26.00 10.86
N ARG A 165 -5.05 25.49 12.05
CA ARG A 165 -4.69 26.14 13.32
C ARG A 165 -3.20 26.06 13.64
N THR A 166 -2.56 24.93 13.35
CA THR A 166 -1.17 24.66 13.78
C THR A 166 -0.15 24.74 12.65
N GLY A 167 -0.59 24.75 11.39
CA GLY A 167 0.28 24.73 10.22
C GLY A 167 1.09 23.44 10.05
N LYS A 168 0.69 22.35 10.74
CA LYS A 168 1.36 21.03 10.67
C LYS A 168 0.59 20.09 9.76
N ALA A 169 1.27 19.11 9.17
CA ALA A 169 0.57 18.02 8.49
C ALA A 169 -0.28 17.22 9.48
N MET A 170 -1.42 16.73 9.02
CA MET A 170 -2.27 15.78 9.73
C MET A 170 -2.85 14.75 8.77
N ILE A 171 -3.22 13.60 9.35
CA ILE A 171 -3.86 12.47 8.66
C ILE A 171 -5.20 12.12 9.32
N PHE A 172 -6.10 11.52 8.57
CA PHE A 172 -7.45 11.13 8.99
C PHE A 172 -7.97 9.98 8.11
N ASP A 173 -9.15 9.42 8.41
CA ASP A 173 -9.73 8.26 7.71
C ASP A 173 -8.74 7.06 7.66
N VAL A 174 -8.26 6.67 8.84
CA VAL A 174 -7.17 5.69 9.03
C VAL A 174 -7.70 4.25 9.15
N CYS A 175 -6.95 3.30 8.60
CA CYS A 175 -7.20 1.85 8.75
C CYS A 175 -5.91 1.11 9.11
N THR A 176 -5.40 1.46 10.28
CA THR A 176 -4.05 1.16 10.74
C THR A 176 -3.84 -0.28 11.18
N PHE A 177 -2.60 -0.73 11.06
CA PHE A 177 -2.03 -1.89 11.75
C PHE A 177 -0.51 -1.71 11.84
N TYR A 178 0.19 -2.60 12.56
CA TYR A 178 1.65 -2.58 12.62
C TYR A 178 2.24 -3.31 11.41
N THR A 179 3.02 -2.58 10.61
CA THR A 179 3.52 -3.00 9.29
C THR A 179 5.01 -2.72 9.13
N HIS A 180 5.55 -3.10 7.97
CA HIS A 180 6.74 -2.46 7.43
C HIS A 180 6.42 -1.04 6.91
N ASN A 181 7.23 -0.05 7.29
CA ASN A 181 6.99 1.37 7.04
C ASN A 181 6.80 1.76 5.55
N GLU A 182 7.38 1.00 4.62
CA GLU A 182 7.26 1.27 3.18
C GLU A 182 5.84 0.98 2.65
N TYR A 183 4.99 0.28 3.41
CA TYR A 183 3.63 -0.06 2.98
C TYR A 183 2.75 1.17 2.71
N ASP A 184 2.85 2.21 3.55
CA ASP A 184 2.03 3.42 3.40
C ASP A 184 2.31 4.18 2.11
N ILE A 185 3.60 4.29 1.74
CA ILE A 185 4.02 5.02 0.54
C ILE A 185 3.78 4.21 -0.75
N GLY A 186 3.46 2.92 -0.64
CA GLY A 186 2.98 2.12 -1.78
C GLY A 186 1.70 2.67 -2.41
N ASN A 187 0.83 3.33 -1.62
CA ASN A 187 -0.38 3.99 -2.13
C ASN A 187 -0.02 5.18 -3.03
N TRP A 188 1.14 5.82 -2.80
CA TRP A 188 1.60 6.97 -3.58
C TRP A 188 2.07 6.58 -4.97
N ARG A 189 2.23 5.28 -5.28
CA ARG A 189 2.67 4.84 -6.60
C ARG A 189 1.64 5.10 -7.71
N ALA A 190 0.34 5.09 -7.40
CA ALA A 190 -0.71 5.14 -8.40
C ALA A 190 -0.89 6.56 -8.97
N PRO A 191 -0.57 6.84 -10.26
CA PRO A 191 -0.48 8.20 -10.83
C PRO A 191 -1.76 9.06 -10.75
N ARG A 192 -2.90 8.43 -10.42
CA ARG A 192 -4.17 9.09 -10.13
C ARG A 192 -4.14 9.99 -8.88
N HIS A 193 -3.13 9.83 -8.03
CA HIS A 193 -2.95 10.60 -6.80
C HIS A 193 -1.95 11.73 -6.99
N ARG A 194 -2.24 12.91 -6.44
CA ARG A 194 -1.27 14.02 -6.32
C ARG A 194 -0.07 13.64 -5.47
N LEU A 195 -0.23 12.70 -4.52
CA LEU A 195 0.86 12.15 -3.73
C LEU A 195 1.87 11.33 -4.55
N SER A 196 1.56 10.98 -5.81
CA SER A 196 2.50 10.36 -6.75
C SER A 196 3.59 11.29 -7.27
N ASN A 197 3.49 12.58 -7.01
CA ASN A 197 4.57 13.50 -7.33
C ASN A 197 5.86 13.08 -6.58
N LYS A 198 6.99 12.97 -7.30
CA LYS A 198 8.30 12.53 -6.77
C LYS A 198 8.72 13.29 -5.49
N ALA A 199 8.26 14.52 -5.30
CA ALA A 199 8.53 15.32 -4.10
C ALA A 199 8.03 14.68 -2.78
N TYR A 200 6.92 13.94 -2.79
CA TYR A 200 6.41 13.27 -1.58
C TYR A 200 7.29 12.10 -1.17
N VAL A 201 7.60 11.22 -2.13
CA VAL A 201 8.49 10.08 -1.90
C VAL A 201 9.89 10.57 -1.50
N LYS A 202 10.45 11.58 -2.17
CA LYS A 202 11.74 12.20 -1.81
C LYS A 202 11.70 12.75 -0.39
N ALA A 203 10.65 13.48 0.00
CA ALA A 203 10.51 14.01 1.35
C ALA A 203 10.45 12.91 2.43
N TYR A 204 9.76 11.80 2.17
CA TYR A 204 9.74 10.66 3.10
C TYR A 204 11.10 9.96 3.17
N LYS A 205 11.75 9.67 2.03
CA LYS A 205 13.07 9.03 1.97
C LYS A 205 14.15 9.82 2.71
N ASN A 206 14.12 11.16 2.61
CA ASN A 206 15.03 12.03 3.37
C ASN A 206 14.84 11.92 4.89
N CYS A 207 13.68 11.44 5.34
CA CYS A 207 13.37 11.27 6.75
C CYS A 207 13.48 9.80 7.21
N TYR A 208 13.33 8.80 6.34
CA TYR A 208 13.36 7.39 6.69
C TYR A 208 14.11 6.59 5.62
N ARG A 209 15.25 5.99 6.00
CA ARG A 209 16.10 5.23 5.09
C ARG A 209 15.33 4.06 4.46
N MET A 210 15.56 3.83 3.16
CA MET A 210 15.06 2.65 2.45
C MET A 210 15.57 1.36 3.09
N SER A 211 14.72 0.35 3.18
CA SER A 211 15.08 -0.92 3.80
C SER A 211 15.90 -1.78 2.84
N GLU A 212 16.87 -2.53 3.38
CA GLU A 212 17.71 -3.43 2.59
C GLU A 212 16.96 -4.71 2.17
N PRO A 213 17.10 -5.19 0.91
CA PRO A 213 17.98 -4.67 -0.13
C PRO A 213 17.36 -3.44 -0.78
N VAL A 214 18.14 -2.36 -0.93
CA VAL A 214 17.64 -1.12 -1.55
C VAL A 214 17.20 -1.34 -3.00
N ASN A 215 17.87 -2.23 -3.75
CA ASN A 215 17.53 -2.54 -5.14
C ASN A 215 16.14 -3.18 -5.29
N ASP A 216 15.60 -3.78 -4.22
CA ASP A 216 14.24 -4.34 -4.22
C ASP A 216 13.17 -3.28 -3.84
N TRP A 217 13.55 -2.05 -3.52
CA TRP A 217 12.65 -1.03 -2.97
C TRP A 217 11.51 -0.66 -3.93
N ASP A 218 11.78 -0.43 -5.23
CA ASP A 218 10.71 -0.08 -6.19
C ASP A 218 9.74 -1.24 -6.38
N ASP A 219 10.27 -2.46 -6.51
CA ASP A 219 9.44 -3.67 -6.64
C ASP A 219 8.58 -3.91 -5.39
N ARG A 220 9.12 -3.65 -4.19
CA ARG A 220 8.33 -3.67 -2.94
C ARG A 220 7.23 -2.61 -2.95
N ASN A 221 7.50 -1.39 -3.40
CA ASN A 221 6.48 -0.34 -3.49
C ASN A 221 5.39 -0.69 -4.52
N ARG A 222 5.77 -1.31 -5.64
CA ARG A 222 4.84 -1.85 -6.64
C ARG A 222 3.96 -2.93 -6.03
N LEU A 223 4.55 -3.88 -5.30
CA LEU A 223 3.82 -4.90 -4.55
C LEU A 223 2.87 -4.29 -3.50
N TYR A 224 3.35 -3.32 -2.72
CA TYR A 224 2.55 -2.62 -1.70
C TYR A 224 1.42 -1.78 -2.27
N SER A 225 1.49 -1.40 -3.56
CA SER A 225 0.40 -0.69 -4.23
C SER A 225 -0.84 -1.57 -4.50
N LEU A 226 -0.66 -2.90 -4.58
CA LEU A 226 -1.69 -3.83 -5.04
C LEU A 226 -2.96 -3.83 -4.18
N PRO A 227 -2.92 -3.87 -2.83
CA PRO A 227 -4.14 -3.81 -2.03
C PRO A 227 -4.99 -2.57 -2.33
N TYR A 228 -4.35 -1.40 -2.42
CA TYR A 228 -5.04 -0.14 -2.71
C TYR A 228 -5.69 -0.14 -4.10
N ASN A 229 -4.95 -0.61 -5.11
CA ASN A 229 -5.43 -0.64 -6.48
C ASN A 229 -6.55 -1.68 -6.67
N ILE A 230 -6.44 -2.86 -6.07
CA ILE A 230 -7.49 -3.90 -6.09
C ILE A 230 -8.77 -3.38 -5.44
N ALA A 231 -8.67 -2.78 -4.24
CA ALA A 231 -9.83 -2.21 -3.58
C ALA A 231 -10.49 -1.08 -4.39
N SER A 232 -9.67 -0.23 -5.02
CA SER A 232 -10.17 0.80 -5.95
C SER A 232 -10.94 0.16 -7.12
N ALA A 233 -10.38 -0.85 -7.78
CA ALA A 233 -11.04 -1.55 -8.87
C ALA A 233 -12.37 -2.19 -8.45
N CYS A 234 -12.46 -2.71 -7.22
CA CYS A 234 -13.66 -3.38 -6.71
C CYS A 234 -14.77 -2.40 -6.31
N TYR A 235 -14.42 -1.27 -5.70
CA TYR A 235 -15.39 -0.46 -4.94
C TYR A 235 -15.48 1.01 -5.35
N VAL A 236 -14.58 1.52 -6.19
CA VAL A 236 -14.66 2.88 -6.72
C VAL A 236 -15.37 2.86 -8.07
N PRO A 237 -16.57 3.47 -8.21
CA PRO A 237 -17.27 3.53 -9.48
C PRO A 237 -16.43 4.19 -10.57
N GLY A 238 -16.30 3.54 -11.72
CA GLY A 238 -15.52 4.04 -12.85
C GLY A 238 -14.01 3.88 -12.70
N SER A 239 -13.53 3.11 -11.72
CA SER A 239 -12.10 2.82 -11.55
C SER A 239 -11.48 2.17 -12.79
N ASP A 240 -10.33 2.69 -13.19
CA ASP A 240 -9.50 2.24 -14.31
C ASP A 240 -8.31 1.38 -13.84
N GLN A 241 -8.31 0.95 -12.58
CA GLN A 241 -7.15 0.29 -11.95
C GLN A 241 -6.97 -1.17 -12.38
N ARG A 242 -7.96 -1.79 -13.01
CA ARG A 242 -7.88 -3.16 -13.51
C ARG A 242 -6.59 -3.40 -14.33
N PRO A 243 -6.39 -2.75 -15.49
CA PRO A 243 -5.16 -2.96 -16.28
C PRO A 243 -3.86 -2.68 -15.52
N VAL A 244 -3.85 -1.73 -14.57
CA VAL A 244 -2.68 -1.42 -13.75
C VAL A 244 -2.31 -2.60 -12.84
N ILE A 245 -3.29 -3.16 -12.13
CA ILE A 245 -3.11 -4.32 -11.25
C ILE A 245 -2.51 -5.49 -12.02
N TYR A 246 -3.09 -5.84 -13.18
CA TYR A 246 -2.59 -6.94 -13.98
C TYR A 246 -1.15 -6.70 -14.45
N LYS A 247 -0.88 -5.52 -14.99
CA LYS A 247 0.46 -5.17 -15.49
C LYS A 247 1.51 -5.21 -14.38
N ASP A 248 1.20 -4.68 -13.20
CA ASP A 248 2.14 -4.66 -12.09
C ASP A 248 2.42 -6.07 -11.54
N MET A 249 1.38 -6.89 -11.39
CA MET A 249 1.56 -8.28 -10.96
C MET A 249 2.32 -9.10 -12.01
N GLU A 250 1.93 -8.98 -13.28
CA GLU A 250 2.60 -9.67 -14.39
C GLU A 250 4.06 -9.24 -14.51
N PHE A 251 4.35 -7.95 -14.40
CA PHE A 251 5.72 -7.41 -14.40
C PHE A 251 6.56 -8.04 -13.29
N LEU A 252 6.07 -8.05 -12.05
CA LEU A 252 6.80 -8.64 -10.92
C LEU A 252 7.02 -10.14 -11.11
N CYS A 253 6.01 -10.87 -11.58
CA CYS A 253 6.12 -12.29 -11.90
C CYS A 253 7.15 -12.55 -13.01
N LYS A 254 7.11 -11.80 -14.12
CA LYS A 254 8.05 -11.92 -15.24
C LYS A 254 9.48 -11.58 -14.82
N LYS A 255 9.67 -10.50 -14.06
CA LYS A 255 10.99 -10.03 -13.62
C LYS A 255 11.66 -11.02 -12.67
N LEU A 256 10.92 -11.52 -11.68
CA LEU A 256 11.48 -12.32 -10.60
C LEU A 256 11.43 -13.83 -10.84
N TYR A 257 10.45 -14.29 -11.63
CA TYR A 257 10.16 -15.72 -11.85
C TYR A 257 9.70 -16.01 -13.29
N PRO A 258 10.47 -15.63 -14.33
CA PRO A 258 10.05 -15.76 -15.73
C PRO A 258 9.76 -17.20 -16.14
N GLU A 259 10.62 -18.15 -15.77
CA GLU A 259 10.47 -19.57 -16.12
C GLU A 259 9.23 -20.19 -15.48
N TYR A 260 9.00 -19.90 -14.19
CA TYR A 260 7.82 -20.39 -13.47
C TYR A 260 6.53 -19.82 -14.06
N LEU A 261 6.53 -18.53 -14.39
CA LEU A 261 5.37 -17.90 -15.01
C LEU A 261 5.08 -18.53 -16.37
N GLU A 262 6.10 -18.71 -17.21
CA GLU A 262 5.94 -19.29 -18.55
C GLU A 262 5.42 -20.74 -18.48
N GLU A 263 5.94 -21.55 -17.55
CA GLU A 263 5.45 -22.91 -17.28
C GLU A 263 3.94 -22.89 -16.97
N LYS A 264 3.50 -22.04 -16.03
CA LYS A 264 2.08 -21.97 -15.62
C LYS A 264 1.17 -21.37 -16.68
N MET A 265 1.68 -20.44 -17.48
CA MET A 265 0.97 -19.92 -18.64
C MET A 265 0.80 -21.00 -19.72
N GLN A 266 1.82 -21.84 -19.95
CA GLN A 266 1.71 -22.96 -20.88
C GLN A 266 0.68 -23.99 -20.41
N GLU A 267 0.70 -24.35 -19.11
CA GLU A 267 -0.33 -25.22 -18.51
C GLU A 267 -1.75 -24.66 -18.66
N LEU A 268 -1.91 -23.33 -18.56
CA LEU A 268 -3.19 -22.67 -18.80
C LEU A 268 -3.62 -22.79 -20.27
N ARG A 269 -2.72 -22.50 -21.22
CA ARG A 269 -3.00 -22.62 -22.67
C ARG A 269 -3.41 -24.05 -23.05
N ASP A 270 -2.72 -25.05 -22.50
CA ASP A 270 -3.03 -26.45 -22.75
C ASP A 270 -4.41 -26.85 -22.18
N ARG A 271 -4.76 -26.36 -20.99
CA ARG A 271 -6.11 -26.56 -20.39
C ARG A 271 -7.21 -25.89 -21.22
N GLN A 272 -7.00 -24.67 -21.69
CA GLN A 272 -7.97 -23.94 -22.53
C GLN A 272 -8.18 -24.65 -23.86
N LYS A 273 -7.09 -25.11 -24.50
CA LYS A 273 -7.14 -25.89 -25.74
C LYS A 273 -7.89 -27.21 -25.54
N ALA A 274 -7.65 -27.92 -24.44
CA ALA A 274 -8.36 -29.16 -24.11
C ALA A 274 -9.86 -28.93 -23.85
N ALA A 275 -10.24 -27.77 -23.31
CA ALA A 275 -11.62 -27.37 -23.07
C ALA A 275 -12.36 -26.84 -24.32
N GLY A 276 -11.68 -26.73 -25.48
CA GLY A 276 -12.27 -26.17 -26.70
C GLY A 276 -12.57 -24.67 -26.61
N ILE A 277 -11.96 -23.96 -25.66
CA ILE A 277 -12.07 -22.50 -25.52
C ILE A 277 -11.10 -21.89 -26.55
N ALA A 278 -11.61 -21.08 -27.48
CA ALA A 278 -10.76 -20.34 -28.41
C ALA A 278 -9.80 -19.44 -27.61
N LEU A 279 -8.50 -19.53 -27.90
CA LEU A 279 -7.49 -18.67 -27.29
C LEU A 279 -7.87 -17.22 -27.58
N ALA A 280 -8.07 -16.42 -26.53
CA ALA A 280 -8.22 -14.99 -26.70
C ALA A 280 -6.89 -14.44 -27.26
N GLU A 281 -6.96 -13.57 -28.26
CA GLU A 281 -5.78 -12.84 -28.71
C GLU A 281 -5.21 -12.03 -27.53
N PRO A 282 -3.87 -11.93 -27.40
CA PRO A 282 -3.27 -11.10 -26.37
C PRO A 282 -3.85 -9.68 -26.47
N VAL A 283 -4.23 -9.11 -25.33
CA VAL A 283 -4.77 -7.76 -25.26
C VAL A 283 -3.67 -6.78 -25.70
N GLU A 284 -3.67 -6.36 -26.96
CA GLU A 284 -2.90 -5.20 -27.41
C GLU A 284 -3.54 -3.95 -26.77
N ALA A 285 -2.83 -3.37 -25.80
CA ALA A 285 -3.21 -2.10 -25.23
C ALA A 285 -2.91 -0.97 -26.24
N PRO A 286 -3.72 0.10 -26.28
CA PRO A 286 -3.40 1.27 -27.09
C PRO A 286 -2.05 1.82 -26.63
N HIS A 287 -1.17 2.11 -27.60
CA HIS A 287 0.11 2.77 -27.38
C HIS A 287 -0.08 4.00 -26.49
N ALA A 288 0.34 3.91 -25.22
CA ALA A 288 0.70 5.09 -24.47
C ALA A 288 2.02 5.57 -25.08
N ASN A 289 1.96 6.72 -25.74
CA ASN A 289 3.10 7.40 -26.32
C ASN A 289 4.20 7.50 -25.25
N GLY A 290 5.34 6.85 -25.48
CA GLY A 290 6.50 6.93 -24.60
C GLY A 290 7.25 8.24 -24.77
N GLY A 291 8.01 8.59 -23.74
CA GLY A 291 9.07 9.58 -23.83
C GLY A 291 9.41 10.21 -22.48
N ALA A 292 10.67 10.02 -22.07
CA ALA A 292 11.39 10.56 -20.91
C ALA A 292 11.15 9.84 -19.58
N ASP A 293 12.18 9.13 -19.11
CA ASP A 293 12.60 9.13 -17.69
C ASP A 293 13.92 8.35 -17.47
N ASP A 294 14.54 7.72 -18.49
CA ASP A 294 15.82 7.01 -18.33
C ASP A 294 17.08 7.88 -18.53
N GLU A 295 16.97 9.11 -19.06
CA GLU A 295 18.14 10.01 -19.22
C GLU A 295 18.37 10.92 -17.99
N ASP A 296 17.40 11.03 -17.08
CA ASP A 296 17.51 11.87 -15.88
C ASP A 296 18.22 11.17 -14.70
N GLU A 297 18.34 9.83 -14.71
CA GLU A 297 19.04 9.09 -13.63
C GLU A 297 20.57 9.17 -13.76
N GLU A 298 21.13 9.30 -14.98
CA GLU A 298 22.58 9.48 -15.17
C GLU A 298 23.04 10.92 -14.94
N GLU A 299 22.20 11.94 -15.22
CA GLU A 299 22.55 13.35 -14.94
C GLU A 299 22.48 13.69 -13.43
N GLU A 300 21.63 13.03 -12.63
CA GLU A 300 21.57 13.27 -11.18
C GLU A 300 22.72 12.62 -10.39
N GLU A 301 23.34 11.53 -10.88
CA GLU A 301 24.54 10.94 -10.25
C GLU A 301 25.79 11.84 -10.44
N GLU A 302 25.89 12.58 -11.55
CA GLU A 302 27.00 13.52 -11.78
C GLU A 302 26.88 14.82 -10.94
N GLU A 303 25.66 15.31 -10.67
CA GLU A 303 25.46 16.48 -9.78
C GLU A 303 25.73 16.16 -8.29
N GLU A 304 25.49 14.91 -7.84
CA GLU A 304 25.82 14.49 -6.47
C GLU A 304 27.35 14.38 -6.22
N GLU A 305 28.16 14.06 -7.24
CA GLU A 305 29.63 14.05 -7.10
C GLU A 305 30.24 15.47 -7.07
N GLU A 306 29.66 16.46 -7.74
CA GLU A 306 30.17 17.85 -7.73
C GLU A 306 29.83 18.63 -6.45
N GLU A 307 28.74 18.32 -5.74
CA GLU A 307 28.41 18.98 -4.45
C GLU A 307 29.21 18.43 -3.25
N GLU A 308 29.77 17.21 -3.33
CA GLU A 308 30.65 16.67 -2.27
C GLU A 308 32.10 17.19 -2.32
N GLU A 309 32.52 17.83 -3.42
CA GLU A 309 33.88 18.38 -3.60
C GLU A 309 34.03 19.90 -3.27
N LEU A 310 33.00 20.60 -2.77
CA LEU A 310 33.03 22.05 -2.46
C LEU A 310 33.04 22.45 -0.98
#